data_AF-A0A419K465-F1
#
_entry.id   AF-A0A419K465-F1
#
_cell.length_a   1.000
_cell.length_b   1.000
_cell.length_c   1.000
_cell.angle_alpha   90.00
_cell.angle_beta   90.00
_cell.angle_gamma   90.00
#
_symmetry.space_group_name_H-M   'P 1'
#
loop_
_entity.id
_entity.type
_entity.pdbx_description
1 polymer ?
#
loop_
_entity_poly.entity_id
_entity_poly.type
_entity_poly.pdbx_seq_one_letter_code
_entity_poly.pdbx_strand_id
1 'polypeptide(L)'
;MEWFKREARRDPRRIVLPEGEEERIIKAAVISAKEGIARPILLGERSRIMEKASDLNLEIENIEIINPLHSSKLEKYASLYCKIRKSK
;
A
#
# COMPACT_ATOMS: atom_id res chain seq x y z
N MET A 1 -12.07 17.19 10.64
CA MET A 1 -11.06 16.38 9.91
C MET A 1 -9.62 16.87 10.13
N GLU A 2 -9.37 18.18 10.28
CA GLU A 2 -8.00 18.72 10.28
C GLU A 2 -7.09 18.26 11.44
N TRP A 3 -7.65 18.01 12.63
CA TRP A 3 -6.85 17.67 13.82
C TRP A 3 -6.13 16.31 13.70
N PHE A 4 -6.80 15.28 13.16
CA PHE A 4 -6.18 13.96 13.03
C PHE A 4 -5.18 13.94 11.87
N LYS A 5 -5.44 14.69 10.79
CA LYS A 5 -4.48 14.86 9.68
C LYS A 5 -3.20 15.51 10.19
N ARG A 6 -3.32 16.55 11.03
CA ARG A 6 -2.17 17.18 11.69
C ARG A 6 -1.38 16.18 12.54
N GLU A 7 -2.06 15.36 13.35
CA GLU A 7 -1.38 14.37 14.18
C GLU A 7 -0.69 13.29 13.33
N ALA A 8 -1.35 12.80 12.27
CA ALA A 8 -0.78 11.83 11.34
C ALA A 8 0.49 12.35 10.63
N ARG A 9 0.54 13.64 10.26
CA ARG A 9 1.73 14.26 9.66
C ARG A 9 2.96 14.27 10.57
N ARG A 10 2.78 14.22 11.90
CA ARG A 10 3.90 14.24 12.86
C ARG A 10 4.70 12.94 12.82
N ASP A 11 4.03 11.83 12.52
CA ASP A 11 4.64 10.50 12.41
C ASP A 11 3.92 9.68 11.34
N PRO A 12 4.19 9.93 10.04
CA PRO A 12 3.47 9.29 8.94
C PRO A 12 3.73 7.79 8.91
N ARG A 13 2.73 7.01 9.32
CA ARG A 13 2.83 5.55 9.43
C ARG A 13 2.80 4.88 8.07
N ARG A 14 3.44 3.70 7.99
CA ARG A 14 3.32 2.80 6.85
C ARG A 14 2.00 2.06 6.91
N ILE A 15 1.22 2.12 5.84
CA ILE A 15 -0.07 1.42 5.73
C ILE A 15 -0.06 0.54 4.49
N VAL A 16 -0.53 -0.70 4.63
CA VAL A 16 -0.68 -1.63 3.50
C VAL A 16 -2.11 -1.52 3.00
N LEU A 17 -2.26 -1.39 1.68
CA LEU A 17 -3.54 -1.33 0.97
C LEU A 17 -3.62 -2.55 0.04
N PRO A 18 -4.29 -3.63 0.48
CA PRO A 18 -4.37 -4.89 -0.26
C PRO A 18 -5.06 -4.78 -1.61
N GLU A 19 -6.04 -3.88 -1.74
CA GLU A 19 -6.84 -3.63 -2.94
C GLU A 19 -6.12 -2.64 -3.88
N GLY A 20 -4.80 -2.80 -4.04
CA GLY A 20 -3.96 -1.81 -4.71
C GLY A 20 -4.24 -1.61 -6.19
N GLU A 21 -5.01 -2.51 -6.81
CA GLU A 21 -5.49 -2.38 -8.19
C GLU A 21 -6.84 -1.63 -8.30
N GLU A 22 -7.48 -1.21 -7.21
CA GLU A 22 -8.69 -0.39 -7.27
C GLU A 22 -8.37 1.11 -7.43
N GLU A 23 -9.01 1.77 -8.40
CA GLU A 23 -8.79 3.21 -8.67
C GLU A 23 -8.97 4.11 -7.45
N ARG A 24 -9.98 3.83 -6.62
CA ARG A 24 -10.25 4.62 -5.40
C ARG A 24 -9.12 4.49 -4.39
N ILE A 25 -8.51 3.31 -4.32
CA ILE A 25 -7.40 3.00 -3.41
C ILE A 25 -6.11 3.64 -3.91
N ILE A 26 -5.86 3.59 -5.23
CA ILE A 26 -4.76 4.30 -5.88
C ILE A 26 -4.85 5.81 -5.63
N LYS A 27 -6.03 6.42 -5.85
CA LYS A 27 -6.28 7.84 -5.54
C LYS A 27 -6.01 8.16 -4.07
N ALA A 28 -6.55 7.35 -3.16
CA ALA A 28 -6.38 7.56 -1.73
C ALA A 28 -4.90 7.44 -1.29
N ALA A 29 -4.16 6.49 -1.86
CA ALA A 29 -2.72 6.33 -1.60
C ALA A 29 -1.94 7.57 -2.05
N VAL A 30 -2.18 8.06 -3.27
CA VAL A 30 -1.52 9.27 -3.80
C VAL A 30 -1.83 10.49 -2.94
N ILE A 31 -3.11 10.71 -2.58
CA ILE A 31 -3.51 11.80 -1.69
C ILE A 31 -2.82 11.67 -0.33
N SER A 32 -2.79 10.47 0.25
CA SER A 32 -2.22 10.25 1.58
C SER A 32 -0.71 10.49 1.60
N ALA A 33 -0.01 10.06 0.55
CA ALA A 33 1.42 10.32 0.38
C ALA A 33 1.70 11.81 0.16
N LYS A 34 0.95 12.46 -0.74
CA LYS A 34 1.10 13.89 -1.07
C LYS A 34 0.79 14.81 0.12
N GLU A 35 -0.21 14.48 0.93
CA GLU A 35 -0.53 15.23 2.15
C GLU A 35 0.45 14.94 3.31
N GLY A 36 1.37 13.98 3.13
CA GLY A 36 2.33 13.56 4.16
C GLY A 36 1.69 12.89 5.37
N ILE A 37 0.47 12.35 5.24
CA ILE A 37 -0.26 11.74 6.37
C ILE A 37 0.04 10.25 6.53
N ALA A 38 0.54 9.58 5.47
CA ALA A 38 0.91 8.18 5.52
C ALA A 38 1.98 7.83 4.48
N ARG A 39 2.62 6.66 4.64
CA ARG A 39 3.52 6.02 3.68
C ARG A 39 2.85 4.75 3.12
N PRO A 40 1.96 4.89 2.13
CA PRO A 40 1.18 3.76 1.63
C PRO A 40 2.05 2.73 0.88
N ILE A 41 1.63 1.48 0.96
CA ILE A 41 2.15 0.35 0.20
C ILE A 41 0.97 -0.31 -0.50
N LEU A 42 0.96 -0.32 -1.83
CA LEU A 42 -0.08 -0.97 -2.62
C LEU A 42 0.32 -2.43 -2.90
N LEU A 43 -0.61 -3.36 -2.69
CA LEU A 43 -0.44 -4.74 -3.12
C LEU A 43 -1.12 -4.96 -4.46
N GLY A 44 -0.43 -5.64 -5.38
CA GLY A 44 -1.00 -6.00 -6.68
C GLY A 44 0.06 -6.06 -7.77
N GLU A 45 -0.39 -6.25 -9.00
CA GLU A 45 0.50 -6.31 -10.16
C GLU A 45 0.95 -4.92 -10.59
N ARG A 46 2.28 -4.72 -10.69
CA ARG A 46 2.86 -3.39 -10.89
C ARG A 46 2.38 -2.75 -12.19
N SER A 47 2.33 -3.51 -13.28
CA SER A 47 1.90 -3.01 -14.58
C SER A 47 0.47 -2.47 -14.55
N ARG A 48 -0.47 -3.22 -13.94
CA ARG A 48 -1.88 -2.82 -13.80
C ARG A 48 -2.06 -1.57 -12.94
N ILE A 49 -1.31 -1.46 -11.85
CA ILE A 49 -1.39 -0.29 -10.96
C ILE A 49 -0.84 0.95 -11.67
N MET A 50 0.27 0.82 -12.40
CA MET A 50 0.85 1.92 -13.18
C MET A 50 -0.06 2.37 -14.33
N GLU A 51 -0.68 1.42 -15.04
CA GLU A 51 -1.67 1.70 -16.10
C GLU A 51 -2.84 2.52 -15.55
N LYS A 52 -3.47 2.06 -14.47
CA LYS A 52 -4.59 2.79 -13.84
C LYS A 52 -4.18 4.15 -13.29
N ALA A 53 -2.98 4.26 -12.72
CA ALA A 53 -2.47 5.55 -12.25
C ALA A 53 -2.30 6.54 -13.42
N SER A 54 -1.79 6.06 -14.56
CA SER A 54 -1.66 6.83 -15.79
C SER A 54 -3.03 7.28 -16.33
N ASP A 55 -4.01 6.38 -16.41
CA ASP A 55 -5.38 6.71 -16.86
C ASP A 55 -6.04 7.78 -15.97
N LEU A 56 -5.67 7.82 -14.69
CA LEU A 56 -6.16 8.77 -13.71
C LEU A 56 -5.31 10.06 -13.62
N ASN A 57 -4.25 10.19 -14.42
CA ASN A 57 -3.26 11.28 -14.34
C ASN A 57 -2.68 11.48 -12.93
N LEU A 58 -2.30 10.37 -12.27
CA LEU A 58 -1.73 10.37 -10.93
C LEU A 58 -0.24 10.01 -10.95
N GLU A 59 0.58 10.82 -10.27
CA GLU A 59 1.99 10.51 -9.98
C GLU A 59 2.06 9.50 -8.82
N ILE A 60 2.62 8.31 -9.08
CA ILE A 60 2.65 7.18 -8.14
C ILE A 60 4.06 6.65 -7.87
N GLU A 61 5.08 7.27 -8.44
CA GLU A 61 6.48 6.84 -8.40
C GLU A 61 7.03 6.74 -6.96
N ASN A 62 6.48 7.54 -6.04
CA ASN A 62 6.87 7.59 -4.64
C ASN A 62 6.09 6.62 -3.73
N ILE A 63 5.24 5.76 -4.29
CA ILE A 63 4.46 4.76 -3.54
C ILE A 63 5.05 3.38 -3.77
N GLU A 64 5.29 2.66 -2.67
CA GLU A 64 5.80 1.29 -2.72
C GLU A 64 4.71 0.35 -3.28
N ILE A 65 5.03 -0.38 -4.34
CA ILE A 65 4.16 -1.42 -4.92
C ILE A 65 4.82 -2.77 -4.71
N ILE A 66 4.09 -3.71 -4.09
CA ILE A 66 4.57 -5.07 -3.85
C ILE A 66 3.58 -6.05 -4.47
N ASN A 67 4.05 -6.92 -5.37
CA ASN A 67 3.30 -8.11 -5.74
C ASN A 67 3.58 -9.23 -4.70
N PRO A 68 2.58 -9.70 -3.93
CA PRO A 68 2.78 -10.75 -2.94
C PRO A 68 3.28 -12.08 -3.54
N LEU A 69 2.86 -12.42 -4.77
CA LEU A 69 3.23 -13.66 -5.45
C LEU A 69 4.70 -13.73 -5.83
N HIS A 70 5.33 -12.57 -6.03
CA HIS A 70 6.75 -12.45 -6.40
C HIS A 70 7.60 -11.82 -5.28
N SER A 71 7.04 -11.70 -4.08
CA SER A 71 7.75 -11.11 -2.95
C SER A 71 8.82 -12.07 -2.41
N SER A 72 10.04 -11.56 -2.22
CA SER A 72 11.11 -12.29 -1.51
C SER A 72 10.74 -12.66 -0.06
N LYS A 73 9.68 -12.04 0.50
CA LYS A 73 9.19 -12.29 1.86
C LYS A 73 8.13 -13.40 1.91
N LEU A 74 7.65 -13.91 0.78
CA LEU A 74 6.56 -14.86 0.69
C LEU A 74 6.80 -16.10 1.55
N GLU A 75 7.94 -16.76 1.35
CA GLU A 75 8.30 -17.99 2.08
C GLU A 75 8.38 -17.76 3.59
N LYS A 76 9.03 -16.66 4.00
CA LYS A 76 9.14 -16.27 5.41
C LYS A 76 7.75 -16.07 6.04
N TYR A 77 6.84 -15.41 5.33
CA TYR A 77 5.49 -15.15 5.82
C TYR A 77 4.63 -16.42 5.84
N ALA A 78 4.73 -17.28 4.83
CA ALA A 78 4.03 -18.56 4.78
C ALA A 78 4.43 -19.46 5.97
N SER A 79 5.73 -19.61 6.21
CA SER A 79 6.26 -20.39 7.34
C SER A 79 5.79 -19.84 8.70
N LEU A 80 5.86 -18.52 8.88
CA LEU A 80 5.40 -17.87 10.11
C LEU A 80 3.89 -18.04 10.32
N TYR A 81 3.10 -17.88 9.27
CA TYR A 81 1.65 -18.04 9.32
C TYR A 81 1.25 -19.48 9.68
N CYS A 82 1.91 -20.48 9.07
CA CYS A 82 1.74 -21.89 9.44
C CYS A 82 2.04 -22.13 10.92
N LYS A 83 3.16 -21.58 11.43
CA LYS A 83 3.54 -21.69 12.85
C LYS A 83 2.48 -21.11 13.79
N ILE A 84 1.94 -19.92 13.47
CA ILE A 84 0.87 -19.26 14.26
C ILE A 84 -0.41 -20.11 14.26
N ARG A 85 -0.66 -20.84 13.17
CA ARG A 85 -1.88 -21.64 12.99
C ARG A 85 -1.78 -23.08 13.46
N LYS A 86 -0.66 -23.51 14.04
CA LYS A 86 -0.49 -24.89 14.55
C LYS A 86 -1.55 -25.34 15.56
N SER A 87 -2.25 -24.38 16.18
CA SER A 87 -3.30 -24.62 17.17
C SER A 87 -4.73 -24.51 16.61
N LYS A 88 -4.89 -24.41 15.29
CA LYS A 88 -6.17 -24.47 14.56
C LYS A 88 -6.24 -25.74 13.74
#